data_AF-A0A6G1REE6-F1
#
_entry.id   AF-A0A6G1REE6-F1
#
_cell.length_a   1.000
_cell.length_b   1.000
_cell.length_c   1.000
_cell.angle_alpha   90.00
_cell.angle_beta   90.00
_cell.angle_gamma   90.00
#
_symmetry.space_group_name_H-M   'P 1'
#
loop_
_entity.id
_entity.type
_entity.pdbx_description
1 polymer ?
#
loop_
_entity_poly.entity_id
_entity_poly.type
_entity_poly.pdbx_seq_one_letter_code
_entity_poly.pdbx_strand_id
1 'polypeptide(L)'
;LFYIYDSYLTPAESWANLLTPSGSHSLRDTAYDGVFLGLLVEEGHKQDILSAGYDGVYTYFASNGFSFGSSHQNWKAIKTFCDSNNLMFIPSVGPGYTDTSIRPWNNHSTRNRVSGRYYETALQAALMVRPEIISITSFNEWHEGTQIEKAVPKKTPTRLY
;
A
#
# COMPACT_ATOMS: atom_id res chain seq x y z
N LEU A 1 -8.32 -13.22 -2.76
CA LEU A 1 -7.78 -11.84 -2.77
C LEU A 1 -6.38 -11.89 -2.19
N PHE A 2 -5.37 -11.46 -2.95
CA PHE A 2 -3.96 -11.55 -2.59
C PHE A 2 -3.29 -10.20 -2.81
N TYR A 3 -2.54 -9.74 -1.82
CA TYR A 3 -1.70 -8.54 -1.90
C TYR A 3 -0.27 -8.99 -2.15
N ILE A 4 0.35 -8.52 -3.23
CA ILE A 4 1.72 -8.89 -3.59
C ILE A 4 2.65 -7.70 -3.30
N TYR A 5 3.31 -7.78 -2.15
CA TYR A 5 4.29 -6.77 -1.74
C TYR A 5 5.53 -6.83 -2.63
N ASP A 6 6.08 -5.66 -2.96
CA ASP A 6 7.19 -5.48 -3.89
C ASP A 6 7.00 -6.21 -5.24
N SER A 7 5.75 -6.25 -5.72
CA SER A 7 5.39 -6.89 -7.00
C SER A 7 6.22 -6.39 -8.19
N TYR A 8 6.67 -5.13 -8.13
CA TYR A 8 7.49 -4.48 -9.15
C TYR A 8 8.93 -5.05 -9.27
N LEU A 9 9.39 -5.84 -8.30
CA LEU A 9 10.69 -6.52 -8.40
C LEU A 9 10.68 -7.67 -9.42
N THR A 10 9.50 -8.14 -9.81
CA THR A 10 9.32 -9.14 -10.86
C THR A 10 8.80 -8.45 -12.14
N PRO A 11 9.40 -8.70 -13.31
CA PRO A 11 8.98 -8.05 -14.55
C PRO A 11 7.52 -8.29 -14.89
N ALA A 12 6.86 -7.29 -15.48
CA ALA A 12 5.44 -7.37 -15.84
C ALA A 12 5.12 -8.57 -16.75
N GLU A 13 6.01 -8.90 -17.70
CA GLU A 13 5.87 -10.08 -18.57
C GLU A 13 5.82 -11.41 -17.78
N SER A 14 6.62 -11.52 -16.71
CA SER A 14 6.62 -12.71 -15.87
C SER A 14 5.30 -12.85 -15.10
N TRP A 15 4.75 -11.73 -14.62
CA TRP A 15 3.41 -11.73 -14.04
C TRP A 15 2.32 -12.00 -15.08
N ALA A 16 2.45 -11.45 -16.29
CA ALA A 16 1.47 -11.68 -17.36
C ALA A 16 1.36 -13.16 -17.73
N ASN A 17 2.47 -13.90 -17.70
CA ASN A 17 2.47 -15.35 -17.90
C ASN A 17 1.65 -16.13 -16.84
N LEU A 18 1.42 -15.54 -15.66
CA LEU A 18 0.68 -16.12 -14.54
C LEU A 18 -0.76 -15.55 -14.42
N LEU A 19 -0.93 -14.25 -14.66
CA LEU A 19 -2.16 -13.51 -14.32
C LEU A 19 -2.99 -13.09 -15.54
N THR A 20 -2.56 -13.39 -16.77
CA THR A 20 -3.40 -13.21 -17.97
C THR A 20 -3.95 -14.54 -18.47
N PRO A 21 -5.16 -14.59 -19.08
CA PRO A 21 -5.70 -15.82 -19.64
C PRO A 21 -4.82 -16.47 -20.73
N SER A 22 -4.03 -15.65 -21.44
CA SER A 22 -3.10 -16.11 -22.48
C SER A 22 -1.75 -16.60 -21.94
N GLY A 23 -1.49 -16.46 -20.64
CA GLY A 23 -0.21 -16.81 -20.02
C GLY A 23 0.04 -18.33 -20.01
N SER A 24 1.28 -18.76 -20.23
CA SER A 24 1.66 -20.18 -20.26
C SER A 24 1.47 -20.92 -18.94
N HIS A 25 1.40 -20.18 -17.82
CA HIS A 25 1.18 -20.69 -16.48
C HIS A 25 -0.05 -20.05 -15.83
N SER A 26 -1.03 -19.65 -16.66
CA SER A 26 -2.17 -18.86 -16.19
C SER A 26 -2.90 -19.52 -15.01
N LEU A 27 -3.18 -18.72 -13.98
CA LEU A 27 -4.11 -19.08 -12.91
C LEU A 27 -5.56 -18.78 -13.30
N ARG A 28 -5.78 -18.01 -14.37
CA ARG A 28 -7.12 -17.59 -14.80
C ARG A 28 -7.96 -18.78 -15.25
N ASP A 29 -9.24 -18.79 -14.86
CA ASP A 29 -10.19 -19.87 -15.13
C ASP A 29 -9.77 -21.25 -14.56
N THR A 30 -8.87 -21.26 -13.57
CA THR A 30 -8.47 -22.47 -12.83
C THR A 30 -9.05 -22.47 -11.41
N ALA A 31 -8.91 -23.58 -10.69
CA ALA A 31 -9.28 -23.65 -9.26
C ALA A 31 -8.44 -22.72 -8.35
N TYR A 32 -7.35 -22.14 -8.87
CA TYR A 32 -6.45 -21.25 -8.16
C TYR A 32 -6.60 -19.78 -8.59
N ASP A 33 -7.61 -19.47 -9.41
CA ASP A 33 -7.91 -18.09 -9.79
C ASP A 33 -8.31 -17.25 -8.56
N GLY A 34 -8.14 -15.94 -8.67
CA GLY A 34 -8.43 -15.01 -7.59
C GLY A 34 -8.23 -13.57 -8.00
N VAL A 35 -8.37 -12.68 -7.03
CA VAL A 35 -8.09 -11.26 -7.20
C VAL A 35 -6.67 -10.99 -6.69
N PHE A 36 -5.80 -10.49 -7.54
CA PHE A 36 -4.39 -10.22 -7.26
C PHE A 36 -4.12 -8.72 -7.35
N LEU A 37 -3.48 -8.16 -6.32
CA LEU A 37 -3.22 -6.73 -6.20
C LEU A 37 -1.72 -6.45 -6.21
N GLY A 38 -1.28 -5.58 -7.12
CA GLY A 38 0.10 -5.12 -7.22
C GLY A 38 0.36 -3.90 -6.34
N LEU A 39 1.58 -3.80 -5.81
CA LEU A 39 2.03 -2.65 -5.04
C LEU A 39 2.44 -1.50 -5.97
N LEU A 40 1.74 -0.37 -5.85
CA LEU A 40 2.05 0.86 -6.57
C LEU A 40 3.03 1.71 -5.77
N VAL A 41 4.26 1.86 -6.26
CA VAL A 41 5.32 2.68 -5.63
C VAL A 41 5.62 3.89 -6.48
N GLU A 42 5.98 3.70 -7.75
CA GLU A 42 6.26 4.77 -8.70
C GLU A 42 5.11 4.95 -9.69
N GLU A 43 5.05 6.10 -10.36
CA GLU A 43 3.98 6.37 -11.33
C GLU A 43 3.96 5.35 -12.48
N GLY A 44 5.14 4.92 -12.95
CA GLY A 44 5.30 3.95 -14.03
C GLY A 44 4.66 2.60 -13.74
N HIS A 45 4.63 2.18 -12.46
CA HIS A 45 4.09 0.88 -12.07
C HIS A 45 2.60 0.73 -12.40
N LYS A 46 1.85 1.84 -12.61
CA LYS A 46 0.45 1.77 -13.07
C LYS A 46 0.34 0.96 -14.37
N GLN A 47 1.25 1.19 -15.31
CA GLN A 47 1.23 0.52 -16.61
C GLN A 47 1.78 -0.90 -16.51
N ASP A 48 2.79 -1.12 -15.65
CA ASP A 48 3.34 -2.46 -15.40
C ASP A 48 2.28 -3.37 -14.77
N ILE A 49 1.55 -2.90 -13.76
CA ILE A 49 0.45 -3.62 -13.12
C ILE A 49 -0.63 -4.00 -14.16
N LEU A 50 -1.03 -3.05 -14.99
CA LEU A 50 -2.04 -3.29 -16.02
C LEU A 50 -1.58 -4.36 -17.02
N SER A 51 -0.37 -4.22 -17.55
CA SER A 51 0.20 -5.17 -18.52
C SER A 51 0.51 -6.54 -17.92
N ALA A 52 0.81 -6.60 -16.62
CA ALA A 52 1.03 -7.81 -15.86
C ALA A 52 -0.25 -8.62 -15.57
N GLY A 53 -1.45 -8.07 -15.82
CA GLY A 53 -2.72 -8.78 -15.61
C GLY A 53 -3.21 -8.80 -14.16
N TYR A 54 -2.73 -7.88 -13.32
CA TYR A 54 -3.29 -7.69 -11.97
C TYR A 54 -4.74 -7.21 -12.02
N ASP A 55 -5.50 -7.53 -10.97
CA ASP A 55 -6.89 -7.10 -10.82
C ASP A 55 -7.00 -5.72 -10.13
N GLY A 56 -5.91 -5.22 -9.57
CA GLY A 56 -5.91 -3.92 -8.90
C GLY A 56 -4.58 -3.50 -8.28
N VAL A 57 -4.62 -2.34 -7.63
CA VAL A 57 -3.48 -1.69 -7.00
C VAL A 57 -3.72 -1.43 -5.52
N TYR A 58 -2.67 -1.54 -4.71
CA TYR A 58 -2.63 -1.04 -3.34
C TYR A 58 -1.33 -0.29 -3.07
N THR A 59 -1.24 0.48 -1.97
CA THR A 59 -0.16 1.47 -1.79
C THR A 59 0.75 1.23 -0.59
N TYR A 60 0.36 0.35 0.34
CA TYR A 60 1.07 -0.08 1.56
C TYR A 60 1.53 1.02 2.51
N PHE A 61 2.47 1.88 2.13
CA PHE A 61 3.20 2.74 3.06
C PHE A 61 2.30 3.74 3.81
N ALA A 62 2.34 3.70 5.14
CA ALA A 62 1.61 4.63 6.02
C ALA A 62 2.17 6.06 5.99
N SER A 63 3.42 6.24 5.53
CA SER A 63 4.06 7.55 5.44
C SER A 63 3.65 8.25 4.14
N ASN A 64 2.84 9.31 4.29
CA ASN A 64 2.38 10.13 3.19
C ASN A 64 3.58 10.83 2.54
N GLY A 65 3.69 10.72 1.21
CA GLY A 65 4.81 11.25 0.45
C GLY A 65 6.04 10.35 0.38
N PHE A 66 5.99 9.13 0.92
CA PHE A 66 7.11 8.18 0.81
C PHE A 66 7.29 7.65 -0.62
N SER A 67 6.20 7.38 -1.32
CA SER A 67 6.19 6.96 -2.71
C SER A 67 5.12 7.72 -3.50
N PHE A 68 5.10 7.56 -4.83
CA PHE A 68 4.01 8.09 -5.65
C PHE A 68 2.66 7.51 -5.20
N GLY A 69 2.62 6.20 -4.92
CA GLY A 69 1.40 5.51 -4.47
C GLY A 69 0.94 5.93 -3.07
N SER A 70 1.85 6.18 -2.13
CA SER A 70 1.47 6.60 -0.77
C SER A 70 1.24 8.10 -0.61
N SER A 71 1.38 8.87 -1.69
CA SER A 71 1.10 10.30 -1.69
C SER A 71 -0.39 10.56 -1.89
N HIS A 72 -1.09 11.02 -0.85
CA HIS A 72 -2.55 11.20 -0.86
C HIS A 72 -3.04 12.10 -2.02
N GLN A 73 -2.24 13.09 -2.39
CA GLN A 73 -2.55 14.00 -3.51
C GLN A 73 -2.68 13.27 -4.86
N ASN A 74 -2.05 12.12 -5.03
CA ASN A 74 -2.06 11.32 -6.26
C ASN A 74 -3.26 10.36 -6.33
N TRP A 75 -3.93 10.09 -5.20
CA TRP A 75 -4.97 9.06 -5.13
C TRP A 75 -6.14 9.31 -6.08
N LYS A 76 -6.50 10.57 -6.35
CA LYS A 76 -7.53 10.89 -7.35
C LYS A 76 -7.09 10.45 -8.76
N ALA A 77 -5.86 10.74 -9.14
CA ALA A 77 -5.33 10.34 -10.44
C ALA A 77 -5.17 8.81 -10.56
N ILE A 78 -4.77 8.16 -9.47
CA ILE A 78 -4.67 6.69 -9.40
C ILE A 78 -6.05 6.05 -9.55
N LYS A 79 -7.07 6.52 -8.80
CA LYS A 79 -8.46 6.04 -8.94
C LYS A 79 -8.97 6.22 -10.36
N THR A 80 -8.77 7.38 -10.98
CA THR A 80 -9.18 7.62 -12.37
C THR A 80 -8.52 6.65 -13.34
N PHE A 81 -7.22 6.38 -13.18
CA PHE A 81 -6.53 5.37 -13.99
C PHE A 81 -7.13 3.98 -13.78
N CYS A 82 -7.34 3.58 -12.53
CA CYS A 82 -7.91 2.28 -12.21
C CYS A 82 -9.32 2.10 -12.79
N ASP A 83 -10.19 3.10 -12.65
CA ASP A 83 -11.56 3.08 -13.18
C ASP A 83 -11.59 2.98 -14.70
N SER A 84 -10.65 3.66 -15.37
CA SER A 84 -10.56 3.63 -16.84
C SER A 84 -10.05 2.30 -17.39
N ASN A 85 -9.41 1.48 -16.55
CA ASN A 85 -8.79 0.21 -16.93
C ASN A 85 -9.40 -1.00 -16.20
N ASN A 86 -10.57 -0.83 -15.56
CA ASN A 86 -11.25 -1.89 -14.81
C ASN A 86 -10.36 -2.55 -13.73
N LEU A 87 -9.54 -1.74 -13.05
CA LEU A 87 -8.71 -2.17 -11.93
C LEU A 87 -9.34 -1.71 -10.60
N MET A 88 -9.17 -2.51 -9.56
CA MET A 88 -9.47 -2.07 -8.20
C MET A 88 -8.41 -1.08 -7.71
N PHE A 89 -8.82 -0.06 -6.96
CA PHE A 89 -7.90 0.77 -6.20
C PHE A 89 -8.15 0.63 -4.70
N ILE A 90 -7.16 0.11 -3.97
CA ILE A 90 -7.19 -0.09 -2.52
C ILE A 90 -6.12 0.81 -1.87
N PRO A 91 -6.43 2.08 -1.55
CA PRO A 91 -5.50 2.93 -0.83
C PRO A 91 -5.22 2.36 0.56
N SER A 92 -3.95 2.43 0.97
CA SER A 92 -3.49 2.00 2.29
C SER A 92 -3.33 3.21 3.20
N VAL A 93 -4.00 3.18 4.35
CA VAL A 93 -3.94 4.24 5.37
C VAL A 93 -3.23 3.76 6.63
N GLY A 94 -2.56 4.65 7.35
CA GLY A 94 -1.91 4.31 8.61
C GLY A 94 -1.93 5.46 9.61
N PRO A 95 -1.77 5.17 10.92
CA PRO A 95 -1.92 6.16 11.98
C PRO A 95 -0.72 7.09 12.16
N GLY A 96 0.41 6.74 11.54
CA GLY A 96 1.70 7.43 11.62
C GLY A 96 2.80 6.49 11.16
N TYR A 97 4.06 6.91 11.29
CA TYR A 97 5.23 6.11 10.95
C TYR A 97 6.43 6.54 11.80
N THR A 98 7.16 5.60 12.39
CA THR A 98 8.49 5.82 12.95
C THR A 98 9.23 4.50 13.14
N ASP A 99 10.39 4.37 12.49
CA ASP A 99 11.21 3.15 12.50
C ASP A 99 12.65 3.41 13.00
N THR A 100 12.91 4.60 13.54
CA THR A 100 14.26 5.05 13.96
C THR A 100 14.89 4.23 15.10
N SER A 101 14.18 3.25 15.66
CA SER A 101 14.74 2.25 16.57
C SER A 101 15.57 1.20 15.83
N ILE A 102 15.13 0.80 14.63
CA ILE A 102 15.80 -0.19 13.77
C ILE A 102 16.49 0.44 12.56
N ARG A 103 16.05 1.63 12.12
CA ARG A 103 16.65 2.42 11.02
C ARG A 103 16.95 3.85 11.49
N PRO A 104 17.99 4.10 12.31
CA PRO A 104 18.24 5.41 12.93
C PRO A 104 18.42 6.58 11.93
N TRP A 105 18.81 6.28 10.69
CA TRP A 105 18.98 7.24 9.61
C TRP A 105 17.65 7.64 8.92
N ASN A 106 16.55 6.96 9.20
CA ASN A 106 15.29 7.09 8.45
C ASN A 106 14.29 8.11 9.02
N ASN A 107 14.78 9.09 9.81
CA ASN A 107 13.90 10.05 10.48
C ASN A 107 13.09 10.93 9.52
N HIS A 108 13.52 11.08 8.27
CA HIS A 108 12.80 11.85 7.25
C HIS A 108 11.44 11.21 6.88
N SER A 109 11.29 9.89 7.03
CA SER A 109 10.03 9.18 6.80
C SER A 109 9.08 9.26 7.99
N THR A 110 9.52 9.76 9.15
CA THR A 110 8.69 9.87 10.36
C THR A 110 7.45 10.70 10.11
N ARG A 111 6.30 10.22 10.59
CA ARG A 111 5.01 10.91 10.59
C ARG A 111 4.39 10.79 11.98
N ASN A 112 4.33 11.91 12.70
CA ASN A 112 3.72 11.97 14.01
C ASN A 112 2.23 11.64 13.93
N ARG A 113 1.70 10.92 14.91
CA ARG A 113 0.25 10.61 14.96
C ARG A 113 -0.62 11.84 15.21
N VAL A 114 -0.04 12.89 15.81
CA VAL A 114 -0.70 14.17 16.15
C VAL A 114 -2.07 13.93 16.82
N SER A 115 -2.06 13.12 17.89
CA SER A 115 -3.26 12.72 18.63
C SER A 115 -4.39 12.16 17.74
N GLY A 116 -4.05 11.41 16.69
CA GLY A 116 -4.99 10.77 15.76
C GLY A 116 -5.27 11.57 14.49
N ARG A 117 -4.92 12.87 14.44
CA ARG A 117 -5.20 13.74 13.28
C ARG A 117 -4.54 13.25 12.00
N TYR A 118 -3.34 12.65 12.10
CA TYR A 118 -2.68 12.08 10.92
C TYR A 118 -3.51 10.95 10.31
N TYR A 119 -4.05 10.06 11.16
CA TYR A 119 -4.87 8.95 10.70
C TYR A 119 -6.20 9.43 10.10
N GLU A 120 -6.85 10.39 10.76
CA GLU A 120 -8.08 11.02 10.29
C GLU A 120 -7.89 11.64 8.90
N THR A 121 -6.78 12.37 8.70
CA THR A 121 -6.45 12.98 7.41
C THR A 121 -6.24 11.92 6.31
N ALA A 122 -5.56 10.81 6.63
CA ALA A 122 -5.36 9.71 5.69
C ALA A 122 -6.68 9.02 5.31
N LEU A 123 -7.53 8.74 6.30
CA LEU A 123 -8.87 8.15 6.07
C LEU A 123 -9.77 9.08 5.26
N GLN A 124 -9.80 10.38 5.56
CA GLN A 124 -10.57 11.35 4.79
C GLN A 124 -10.09 11.42 3.34
N ALA A 125 -8.78 11.46 3.10
CA ALA A 125 -8.23 11.46 1.74
C ALA A 125 -8.61 10.18 0.96
N ALA A 126 -8.61 9.01 1.63
CA ALA A 126 -9.01 7.75 1.01
C ALA A 126 -10.50 7.75 0.67
N LEU A 127 -11.37 8.19 1.59
CA LEU A 127 -12.82 8.25 1.37
C LEU A 127 -13.20 9.23 0.24
N MET A 128 -12.45 10.32 0.06
CA MET A 128 -12.69 11.30 -1.01
C MET A 128 -12.56 10.72 -2.43
N VAL A 129 -11.76 9.67 -2.62
CA VAL A 129 -11.63 8.97 -3.90
C VAL A 129 -12.62 7.81 -4.05
N ARG A 130 -13.48 7.58 -3.04
CA ARG A 130 -14.55 6.57 -3.02
C ARG A 130 -14.10 5.17 -3.47
N PRO A 131 -13.07 4.58 -2.84
CA PRO A 131 -12.65 3.22 -3.13
C PRO A 131 -13.66 2.22 -2.54
N GLU A 132 -13.72 1.03 -3.11
CA GLU A 132 -14.54 -0.08 -2.62
C GLU A 132 -13.94 -0.71 -1.36
N ILE A 133 -12.61 -0.69 -1.25
CA ILE A 133 -11.84 -1.25 -0.13
C ILE A 133 -10.75 -0.26 0.29
N ILE A 134 -10.53 -0.12 1.58
CA ILE A 134 -9.38 0.58 2.17
C ILE A 134 -8.58 -0.45 2.97
N SER A 135 -7.25 -0.49 2.80
CA SER A 135 -6.39 -1.30 3.66
C SER A 135 -5.74 -0.47 4.76
N ILE A 136 -5.46 -1.08 5.91
CA ILE A 136 -4.84 -0.41 7.05
C ILE A 136 -3.41 -0.95 7.22
N THR A 137 -2.45 -0.05 7.14
CA THR A 137 -1.04 -0.29 7.48
C THR A 137 -0.75 0.38 8.81
N SER A 138 -0.78 -0.35 9.92
CA SER A 138 -0.92 -1.81 10.05
C SER A 138 -1.71 -2.18 11.30
N PHE A 139 -2.09 -3.45 11.46
CA PHE A 139 -2.57 -3.91 12.76
C PHE A 139 -1.44 -3.79 13.80
N ASN A 140 -0.30 -4.44 13.57
CA ASN A 140 0.76 -4.59 14.56
C ASN A 140 2.18 -4.60 14.00
N GLU A 141 2.48 -3.83 12.94
CA GLU A 141 3.88 -3.62 12.56
C GLU A 141 4.55 -2.58 13.48
N TRP A 142 4.92 -3.06 14.66
CA TRP A 142 5.55 -2.29 15.72
C TRP A 142 6.92 -1.72 15.33
N HIS A 143 7.66 -2.39 14.43
CA HIS A 143 9.01 -1.95 14.07
C HIS A 143 8.97 -0.65 13.27
N GLU A 144 7.88 -0.42 12.54
CA GLU A 144 7.65 0.80 11.75
C GLU A 144 6.76 1.82 12.44
N GLY A 145 6.26 1.52 13.64
CA GLY A 145 5.41 2.45 14.38
C GLY A 145 4.05 2.71 13.72
N THR A 146 3.61 1.83 12.82
CA THR A 146 2.36 1.95 12.03
C THR A 146 1.16 1.25 12.67
N GLN A 147 1.37 0.53 13.77
CA GLN A 147 0.35 -0.30 14.43
C GLN A 147 -0.87 0.50 14.93
N ILE A 148 -2.06 -0.06 14.75
CA ILE A 148 -3.28 0.34 15.48
C ILE A 148 -3.51 -0.50 16.75
N GLU A 149 -2.75 -1.59 16.93
CA GLU A 149 -2.71 -2.36 18.16
C GLU A 149 -2.39 -1.46 19.36
N LYS A 150 -3.07 -1.72 20.48
CA LYS A 150 -3.01 -0.88 21.67
C LYS A 150 -1.58 -0.80 22.22
N ALA A 151 -1.04 0.41 22.29
CA ALA A 151 0.19 0.72 23.01
C ALA A 151 -0.10 1.18 24.45
N VAL A 152 0.86 0.95 25.34
CA VAL A 152 0.87 1.50 26.71
C VAL A 152 2.18 2.26 26.95
N PRO A 153 2.17 3.35 27.74
CA PRO A 153 3.39 4.10 28.04
C PRO A 153 4.46 3.21 28.69
N LYS A 154 5.71 3.28 28.22
CA LYS A 154 6.83 2.52 28.79
C LYS A 154 8.13 3.33 28.76
N LYS A 155 8.73 3.51 29.94
CA LYS A 155 10.07 4.11 30.06
C LYS A 155 11.14 3.02 29.93
N THR A 156 12.16 3.25 29.13
CA THR A 156 13.38 2.43 29.11
C THR A 156 14.58 3.29 29.51
N PRO A 157 15.65 2.71 30.09
CA PRO A 157 16.82 3.48 30.57
C PRO A 157 17.51 4.31 29.48
N THR A 158 17.34 3.93 28.21
CA THR A 158 18.01 4.54 27.05
C THR A 158 17.06 5.35 26.15
N ARG A 159 15.73 5.19 26.22
CA ARG A 159 14.71 5.94 25.44
C ARG A 159 13.34 6.05 26.13
N LEU A 160 12.66 7.18 25.95
CA LEU A 160 11.24 7.38 26.27
C LEU A 160 10.38 7.00 25.05
N TYR A 161 9.41 6.09 25.23
CA TYR A 161 8.39 5.71 24.24
C TYR A 161 6.99 6.10 24.71
#